data_AF-A0A3S4K395-F1
#
_entry.id   AF-A0A3S4K395-F1
#
_cell.length_a   1.000
_cell.length_b   1.000
_cell.length_c   1.000
_cell.angle_alpha   90.00
_cell.angle_beta   90.00
_cell.angle_gamma   90.00
#
_symmetry.space_group_name_H-M   'P 1'
#
loop_
_entity.id
_entity.type
_entity.pdbx_description
1 polymer ?
#
loop_
_entity_poly.entity_id
_entity_poly.type
_entity_poly.pdbx_seq_one_letter_code
_entity_poly.pdbx_strand_id
1 'polypeptide(L)'
;MTALDLSLPMLQQARDRKAAHHYLLADIEAIPHDAGIFDLAWSNLAVQWCGDLRDALSELYRVVRPGGVVAFTTLCQGSLPELRQAWQAVDNRAHANSFLPEEAIDHALRGWRAYRHTQAMTLWFEDALSAMRSLKGIGATHLHEGRESDVLTRARLRKIQLAWPQRQGKYPLTYHLFMGVIERD
;
A
#
# COMPACT_ATOMS: atom_id res chain seq x y z
N MET A 1 -16.68 11.54 -10.69
CA MET A 1 -15.63 10.74 -10.00
C MET A 1 -15.43 9.43 -10.73
N THR A 2 -14.19 9.13 -11.10
CA THR A 2 -13.80 7.91 -11.81
C THR A 2 -12.97 7.03 -10.87
N ALA A 3 -13.39 5.79 -10.64
CA ALA A 3 -12.58 4.78 -9.95
C ALA A 3 -11.70 4.06 -10.97
N LEU A 4 -10.42 3.88 -10.66
CA LEU A 4 -9.44 3.18 -11.48
C LEU A 4 -8.88 2.00 -10.69
N ASP A 5 -8.78 0.84 -11.32
CA ASP A 5 -8.08 -0.33 -10.76
C ASP A 5 -7.61 -1.24 -11.90
N LEU A 6 -6.47 -1.91 -11.71
CA LEU A 6 -5.98 -2.95 -12.63
C LEU A 6 -6.78 -4.25 -12.50
N SER A 7 -7.44 -4.45 -11.35
CA SER A 7 -8.24 -5.62 -11.01
C SER A 7 -9.71 -5.44 -11.40
N LEU A 8 -10.13 -6.15 -12.45
CA LEU A 8 -11.54 -6.22 -12.84
C LEU A 8 -12.47 -6.67 -11.70
N PRO A 9 -12.13 -7.69 -10.87
CA PRO A 9 -12.94 -8.05 -9.71
C PRO A 9 -13.11 -6.91 -8.69
N MET A 10 -12.08 -6.08 -8.47
CA MET A 10 -12.18 -4.93 -7.55
C MET A 10 -13.08 -3.84 -8.12
N LEU A 11 -13.01 -3.57 -9.42
CA LEU A 11 -13.95 -2.65 -10.07
C LEU A 11 -15.39 -3.13 -10.02
N GLN A 12 -15.64 -4.43 -10.17
CA GLN A 12 -16.98 -5.00 -10.01
C GLN A 12 -17.51 -4.77 -8.59
N GLN A 13 -16.71 -5.05 -7.56
CA GLN A 13 -17.10 -4.73 -6.19
C GLN A 13 -17.36 -3.23 -5.97
N ALA A 14 -16.53 -2.36 -6.56
CA ALA A 14 -16.72 -0.92 -6.49
C ALA A 14 -18.01 -0.47 -7.20
N ARG A 15 -18.39 -1.13 -8.31
CA ARG A 15 -19.66 -0.91 -9.03
C ARG A 15 -20.86 -1.33 -8.19
N ASP A 16 -20.82 -2.52 -7.59
CA ASP A 16 -21.89 -3.03 -6.74
C ASP A 16 -22.15 -2.12 -5.54
N ARG A 17 -21.07 -1.55 -4.98
CA ARG A 17 -21.13 -0.57 -3.88
C ARG A 17 -21.46 0.85 -4.33
N LYS A 18 -21.61 1.10 -5.64
CA LYS A 18 -21.81 2.44 -6.22
C LYS A 18 -20.77 3.45 -5.75
N ALA A 19 -19.52 3.00 -5.61
CA ALA A 19 -18.44 3.80 -5.07
C ALA A 19 -18.04 4.99 -5.96
N ALA A 20 -18.35 5.00 -7.26
CA ALA A 20 -18.01 6.06 -8.21
C ALA A 20 -19.04 6.20 -9.34
N HIS A 21 -18.87 7.22 -10.19
CA HIS A 21 -19.75 7.46 -11.34
C HIS A 21 -19.25 6.72 -12.58
N HIS A 22 -17.93 6.63 -12.73
CA HIS A 22 -17.25 5.91 -13.79
C HIS A 22 -16.25 4.94 -13.18
N TYR A 23 -15.93 3.88 -13.92
CA TYR A 23 -15.04 2.82 -13.47
C TYR A 23 -14.18 2.40 -14.65
N LEU A 24 -12.87 2.51 -14.47
CA LEU A 24 -11.86 2.36 -15.50
C LEU A 24 -10.93 1.22 -15.14
N LEU A 25 -10.93 0.18 -15.98
CA LEU A 25 -9.94 -0.89 -15.92
C LEU A 25 -8.67 -0.40 -16.60
N ALA A 26 -7.68 -0.02 -15.80
CA ALA A 26 -6.42 0.51 -16.30
C ALA A 26 -5.31 0.32 -15.27
N ASP A 27 -4.08 0.34 -15.77
CA ASP A 27 -2.90 0.51 -14.93
C ASP A 27 -2.76 1.98 -14.54
N ILE A 28 -2.43 2.24 -13.27
CA ILE A 28 -2.13 3.59 -12.80
C ILE A 28 -0.86 4.14 -13.45
N GLU A 29 0.04 3.27 -13.90
CA GLU A 29 1.25 3.60 -14.66
C GLU A 29 0.96 3.86 -16.15
N ALA A 30 -0.30 3.72 -16.61
CA ALA A 30 -0.71 4.00 -17.98
C ALA A 30 -2.20 4.38 -18.08
N ILE A 31 -2.57 5.57 -17.59
CA ILE A 31 -3.97 5.98 -17.51
C ILE A 31 -4.48 6.38 -18.91
N PRO A 32 -5.51 5.71 -19.48
CA PRO A 32 -5.99 5.92 -20.85
C PRO A 32 -6.90 7.16 -20.95
N HIS A 33 -6.36 8.29 -20.54
CA HIS A 33 -7.01 9.60 -20.55
C HIS A 33 -6.02 10.67 -20.99
N ASP A 34 -6.53 11.73 -21.60
CA ASP A 34 -5.74 12.88 -21.98
C ASP A 34 -5.18 13.61 -20.75
N ALA A 35 -4.16 14.44 -20.97
CA ALA A 35 -3.61 15.27 -19.91
C ALA A 35 -4.61 16.35 -19.47
N GLY A 36 -4.66 16.65 -18.17
CA GLY A 36 -5.39 17.80 -17.66
C GLY A 36 -6.92 17.69 -17.62
N ILE A 37 -7.46 16.47 -17.57
CA ILE A 37 -8.90 16.24 -17.57
C ILE A 37 -9.53 16.20 -16.17
N PHE A 38 -8.73 16.00 -15.12
CA PHE A 38 -9.20 15.92 -13.74
C PHE A 38 -8.76 17.12 -12.91
N ASP A 39 -9.60 17.55 -11.97
CA ASP A 39 -9.23 18.56 -10.97
C ASP A 39 -8.37 17.98 -9.84
N LEU A 40 -8.60 16.71 -9.51
CA LEU A 40 -7.98 15.97 -8.42
C LEU A 40 -7.78 14.51 -8.85
N ALA A 41 -6.61 13.96 -8.57
CA ALA A 41 -6.36 12.52 -8.57
C ALA A 41 -5.88 12.07 -7.19
N TRP A 42 -6.31 10.91 -6.71
CA TRP A 42 -5.74 10.36 -5.49
C TRP A 42 -5.57 8.85 -5.53
N SER A 43 -4.57 8.38 -4.80
CA SER A 43 -4.25 6.97 -4.65
C SER A 43 -4.00 6.64 -3.19
N ASN A 44 -4.81 5.77 -2.61
CA ASN A 44 -4.68 5.40 -1.20
C ASN A 44 -4.16 3.97 -1.07
N LEU A 45 -2.93 3.83 -0.54
CA LEU A 45 -2.27 2.55 -0.33
C LEU A 45 -2.28 1.65 -1.56
N ALA A 46 -2.05 2.23 -2.75
CA ALA A 46 -1.96 1.48 -4.00
C ALA A 46 -0.66 1.68 -4.78
N VAL A 47 -0.05 2.88 -4.73
CA VAL A 47 1.18 3.17 -5.50
C VAL A 47 2.38 2.32 -5.09
N GLN A 48 2.38 1.67 -3.92
CA GLN A 48 3.43 0.73 -3.54
C GLN A 48 3.46 -0.57 -4.36
N TRP A 49 2.43 -0.84 -5.17
CA TRP A 49 2.35 -2.01 -6.05
C TRP A 49 2.87 -1.74 -7.46
N CYS A 50 3.15 -0.47 -7.78
CA CYS A 50 3.66 -0.05 -9.09
C CYS A 50 5.12 -0.46 -9.26
N GLY A 51 5.53 -0.63 -10.53
CA GLY A 51 6.92 -0.90 -10.87
C GLY A 51 7.85 0.22 -10.43
N ASP A 52 7.44 1.47 -10.63
CA ASP A 52 8.15 2.66 -10.17
C ASP A 52 7.19 3.72 -9.59
N LEU A 53 7.51 4.22 -8.39
CA LEU A 53 6.67 5.21 -7.70
C LEU A 53 6.62 6.55 -8.46
N ARG A 54 7.73 6.99 -9.04
CA ARG A 54 7.79 8.24 -9.79
C ARG A 54 6.93 8.14 -11.04
N ASP A 55 6.97 7.03 -11.76
CA ASP A 55 6.19 6.84 -12.97
C ASP A 55 4.68 6.85 -12.68
N ALA A 56 4.24 6.10 -11.66
CA ALA A 56 2.85 6.11 -11.22
C ALA A 56 2.35 7.51 -10.80
N LEU A 57 3.16 8.24 -10.02
CA LEU A 57 2.82 9.62 -9.63
C LEU A 57 2.84 10.59 -10.82
N SER A 58 3.71 10.36 -11.80
CA SER A 58 3.80 11.17 -13.01
C SER A 58 2.56 11.00 -13.89
N GLU A 59 1.99 9.80 -13.98
CA GLU A 59 0.74 9.56 -14.70
C GLU A 59 -0.46 10.19 -14.00
N LEU A 60 -0.55 10.09 -12.67
CA LEU A 60 -1.55 10.83 -11.90
C LEU A 60 -1.41 12.34 -12.09
N TYR A 61 -0.17 12.85 -12.05
CA TYR A 61 0.13 14.26 -12.30
C TYR A 61 -0.31 14.67 -13.70
N ARG A 62 -0.03 13.86 -14.73
CA ARG A 62 -0.34 14.13 -16.14
C ARG A 62 -1.84 14.29 -16.39
N VAL A 63 -2.68 13.45 -15.78
CA VAL A 63 -4.13 13.51 -16.01
C VAL A 63 -4.83 14.62 -15.23
N VAL A 64 -4.20 15.17 -14.19
CA VAL A 64 -4.70 16.33 -13.43
C VAL A 64 -4.43 17.64 -14.18
N ARG A 65 -5.29 18.66 -14.11
CA ARG A 65 -5.06 19.95 -14.81
C ARG A 65 -4.04 20.85 -14.09
N PRO A 66 -3.42 21.85 -14.77
CA PRO A 66 -2.75 22.96 -14.10
C PRO A 66 -3.63 23.60 -13.01
N GLY A 67 -3.07 23.81 -11.82
CA GLY A 67 -3.80 24.22 -10.62
C GLY A 67 -4.58 23.11 -9.90
N GLY A 68 -4.51 21.87 -10.39
CA GLY A 68 -5.09 20.69 -9.75
C GLY A 68 -4.15 20.02 -8.75
N VAL A 69 -4.63 18.96 -8.11
CA VAL A 69 -3.92 18.28 -7.02
C VAL A 69 -3.81 16.77 -7.26
N VAL A 70 -2.67 16.18 -6.88
CA VAL A 70 -2.52 14.74 -6.69
C VAL A 70 -2.29 14.46 -5.21
N ALA A 71 -3.08 13.58 -4.60
CA ALA A 71 -2.87 13.15 -3.22
C ALA A 71 -2.60 11.63 -3.17
N PHE A 72 -1.61 11.19 -2.41
CA PHE A 72 -1.37 9.76 -2.27
C PHE A 72 -0.96 9.37 -0.86
N THR A 73 -1.20 8.10 -0.55
CA THR A 73 -0.65 7.44 0.62
C THR A 73 0.08 6.18 0.23
N THR A 74 1.19 5.90 0.90
CA THR A 74 1.98 4.68 0.74
C THR A 74 2.58 4.24 2.07
N LEU A 75 3.14 3.04 2.11
CA LEU A 75 3.85 2.53 3.28
C LEU A 75 5.35 2.70 3.11
N CYS A 76 6.02 3.20 4.15
CA CYS A 76 7.47 3.31 4.21
C CYS A 76 8.11 2.04 4.76
N GLN A 77 9.39 1.88 4.45
CA GLN A 77 10.29 1.00 5.18
C GLN A 77 10.13 1.23 6.68
N GLY A 78 10.16 0.14 7.44
CA GLY A 78 9.82 0.15 8.87
C GLY A 78 8.41 -0.35 9.14
N SER A 79 7.45 -0.22 8.20
CA SER A 79 6.10 -0.78 8.33
C SER A 79 6.10 -2.29 8.60
N LEU A 80 5.16 -2.76 9.41
CA LEU A 80 4.95 -4.15 9.83
C LEU A 80 6.17 -4.80 10.52
N PRO A 81 6.83 -4.13 11.49
CA PRO A 81 7.97 -4.72 12.18
C PRO A 81 7.59 -5.97 12.97
N GLU A 82 6.38 -6.01 13.53
CA GLU A 82 5.87 -7.15 14.30
C GLU A 82 5.70 -8.39 13.41
N LEU A 83 5.23 -8.20 12.17
CA LEU A 83 5.11 -9.27 11.19
C LEU A 83 6.49 -9.83 10.81
N ARG A 84 7.46 -8.96 10.52
CA ARG A 84 8.83 -9.38 10.21
C ARG A 84 9.44 -10.18 11.36
N GLN A 85 9.30 -9.70 12.59
CA GLN A 85 9.77 -10.40 13.78
C GLN A 85 9.12 -11.79 13.92
N ALA A 86 7.80 -11.89 13.75
CA ALA A 86 7.08 -13.15 13.89
C ALA A 86 7.53 -14.19 12.84
N TRP A 87 7.83 -13.75 11.62
CA TRP A 87 8.32 -14.62 10.54
C TRP A 87 9.77 -15.06 10.71
N GLN A 88 10.64 -14.24 11.31
CA GLN A 88 12.02 -14.63 11.66
C GLN A 88 12.09 -15.86 12.59
N ALA A 89 11.03 -16.14 13.36
CA ALA A 89 10.95 -17.35 14.18
C ALA A 89 10.61 -18.62 13.38
N VAL A 90 10.13 -18.48 12.13
CA VAL A 90 9.79 -19.57 11.24
C VAL A 90 10.96 -19.91 10.33
N ASP A 91 11.51 -18.92 9.64
CA ASP A 91 12.68 -19.02 8.77
C ASP A 91 13.35 -17.65 8.54
N ASN A 92 14.42 -17.61 7.74
CA ASN A 92 15.19 -16.40 7.42
C ASN A 92 14.82 -15.74 6.08
N ARG A 93 13.68 -16.10 5.47
CA ARG A 93 13.24 -15.52 4.20
C ARG A 93 12.53 -14.19 4.44
N ALA A 94 12.52 -13.32 3.43
CA ALA A 94 11.64 -12.17 3.44
C ALA A 94 10.19 -12.67 3.30
N HIS A 95 9.32 -12.32 4.24
CA HIS A 95 7.90 -12.72 4.28
C HIS A 95 6.93 -11.54 4.15
N ALA A 96 7.45 -10.34 3.89
CA ALA A 96 6.69 -9.11 3.76
C ALA A 96 7.22 -8.29 2.58
N ASN A 97 6.38 -7.42 2.03
CA ASN A 97 6.78 -6.52 0.96
C ASN A 97 7.96 -5.63 1.38
N SER A 98 8.87 -5.41 0.43
CA SER A 98 9.89 -4.38 0.55
C SER A 98 9.24 -3.02 0.31
N PHE A 99 9.03 -2.28 1.38
CA PHE A 99 8.59 -0.88 1.29
C PHE A 99 9.78 0.04 1.05
N LEU A 100 9.58 1.09 0.26
CA LEU A 100 10.63 2.08 0.00
C LEU A 100 11.03 2.82 1.28
N PRO A 101 12.32 3.13 1.48
CA PRO A 101 12.73 4.07 2.52
C PRO A 101 12.16 5.46 2.22
N GLU A 102 11.93 6.24 3.27
CA GLU A 102 11.31 7.57 3.16
C GLU A 102 12.12 8.49 2.22
N GLU A 103 13.45 8.39 2.25
CA GLU A 103 14.35 9.16 1.39
C GLU A 103 14.15 8.84 -0.11
N ALA A 104 13.78 7.59 -0.44
CA ALA A 104 13.49 7.21 -1.82
C ALA A 104 12.12 7.73 -2.27
N ILE A 105 11.14 7.77 -1.36
CA ILE A 105 9.84 8.38 -1.62
C ILE A 105 9.99 9.88 -1.85
N ASP A 106 10.74 10.57 -0.97
CA ASP A 106 11.06 11.99 -1.13
C ASP A 106 11.81 12.26 -2.43
N HIS A 107 12.72 11.36 -2.83
CA HIS A 107 13.41 11.46 -4.11
C HIS A 107 12.42 11.40 -5.29
N ALA A 108 11.42 10.53 -5.25
CA ALA A 108 10.39 10.44 -6.29
C ALA A 108 9.57 11.72 -6.42
N LEU A 109 9.45 12.54 -5.37
CA LEU A 109 8.70 13.80 -5.40
C LEU A 109 9.50 15.00 -5.91
N ARG A 110 10.81 14.85 -6.15
CA ARG A 110 11.67 15.96 -6.57
C ARG A 110 11.20 16.62 -7.86
N GLY A 111 11.20 17.96 -7.87
CA GLY A 111 10.77 18.75 -9.03
C GLY A 111 9.28 19.07 -9.08
N TRP A 112 8.48 18.57 -8.13
CA TRP A 112 7.10 18.99 -7.94
C TRP A 112 6.93 19.81 -6.66
N ARG A 113 5.95 20.72 -6.65
CA ARG A 113 5.51 21.40 -5.42
C ARG A 113 4.71 20.42 -4.57
N ALA A 114 5.35 19.85 -3.56
CA ALA A 114 4.73 18.78 -2.76
C ALA A 114 4.82 19.02 -1.25
N TYR A 115 3.71 18.73 -0.56
CA TYR A 115 3.65 18.56 0.89
C TYR A 115 3.75 17.09 1.24
N ARG A 116 4.47 16.79 2.32
CA ARG A 116 4.73 15.43 2.76
C ARG A 116 4.67 15.33 4.28
N HIS A 117 4.11 14.22 4.75
CA HIS A 117 4.02 13.89 6.16
C HIS A 117 4.07 12.38 6.36
N THR A 118 4.91 11.94 7.28
CA THR A 118 5.01 10.53 7.68
C THR A 118 4.53 10.35 9.11
N GLN A 119 3.70 9.35 9.35
CA GLN A 119 3.22 9.00 10.68
C GLN A 119 3.24 7.50 10.93
N ALA A 120 3.56 7.11 12.16
CA ALA A 120 3.41 5.73 12.62
C ALA A 120 1.99 5.52 13.15
N MET A 121 1.31 4.48 12.64
CA MET A 121 -0.02 4.07 13.08
C MET A 121 0.03 2.62 13.55
N THR A 122 -0.32 2.37 14.81
CA THR A 122 -0.38 1.01 15.36
C THR A 122 -1.83 0.56 15.50
N LEU A 123 -2.17 -0.52 14.83
CA LEU A 123 -3.41 -1.27 15.07
C LEU A 123 -3.17 -2.29 16.18
N TRP A 124 -4.16 -2.47 17.04
CA TRP A 124 -4.07 -3.29 18.24
C TRP A 124 -5.07 -4.44 18.18
N PHE A 125 -4.59 -5.67 18.35
CA PHE A 125 -5.39 -6.89 18.26
C PHE A 125 -5.40 -7.66 19.58
N GLU A 126 -6.47 -8.43 19.79
CA GLU A 126 -6.59 -9.34 20.94
C GLU A 126 -5.63 -10.51 20.88
N ASP A 127 -5.29 -10.95 19.66
CA ASP A 127 -4.44 -12.11 19.43
C ASP A 127 -3.67 -11.97 18.09
N ALA A 128 -2.56 -12.70 17.99
CA ALA A 128 -1.69 -12.68 16.80
C ALA A 128 -2.39 -13.21 15.53
N LEU A 129 -3.36 -14.13 15.65
CA LEU A 129 -4.11 -14.61 14.49
C LEU A 129 -5.01 -13.51 13.93
N SER A 130 -5.64 -12.73 14.80
CA SER A 130 -6.46 -11.59 14.41
C SER A 130 -5.61 -10.51 13.72
N ALA A 131 -4.40 -10.22 14.24
CA ALA A 131 -3.44 -9.35 13.55
C ALA A 131 -3.06 -9.90 12.17
N MET A 132 -2.72 -11.19 12.08
CA MET A 132 -2.36 -11.83 10.80
C MET A 132 -3.53 -11.89 9.82
N ARG A 133 -4.76 -12.13 10.29
CA ARG A 133 -5.97 -12.09 9.45
C ARG A 133 -6.22 -10.71 8.88
N SER A 134 -5.90 -9.64 9.60
CA SER A 134 -6.04 -8.27 9.09
C SER A 134 -5.14 -7.97 7.88
N LEU A 135 -4.01 -8.69 7.78
CA LEU A 135 -3.11 -8.62 6.63
C LEU A 135 -3.59 -9.46 5.44
N LYS A 136 -4.51 -10.41 5.67
CA LYS A 136 -5.04 -11.29 4.64
C LYS A 136 -6.00 -10.50 3.75
N GLY A 137 -5.64 -10.34 2.47
CA GLY A 137 -6.47 -9.69 1.47
C GLY A 137 -6.10 -8.23 1.15
N ILE A 138 -5.15 -7.63 1.87
CA ILE A 138 -4.60 -6.30 1.55
C ILE A 138 -3.29 -6.37 0.75
N GLY A 139 -2.91 -7.56 0.29
CA GLY A 139 -1.67 -7.77 -0.46
C GLY A 139 -0.39 -7.76 0.39
N ALA A 140 -0.39 -7.24 1.62
CA ALA A 140 0.83 -6.99 2.44
C ALA A 140 1.73 -8.20 2.78
N THR A 141 1.34 -9.39 2.32
CA THR A 141 2.07 -10.67 2.45
C THR A 141 2.55 -11.22 1.10
N HIS A 142 2.42 -10.45 0.01
CA HIS A 142 2.75 -10.88 -1.35
C HIS A 142 4.19 -10.48 -1.72
N LEU A 143 5.13 -11.43 -1.61
CA LEU A 143 6.47 -11.23 -2.20
C LEU A 143 6.43 -11.41 -3.71
N HIS A 144 7.16 -10.53 -4.41
CA HIS A 144 7.34 -10.56 -5.86
C HIS A 144 8.27 -11.68 -6.35
N GLU A 145 8.75 -12.56 -5.46
CA GLU A 145 9.59 -13.71 -5.83
C GLU A 145 8.86 -15.04 -5.59
N GLY A 146 8.45 -15.68 -6.69
CA GLY A 146 8.14 -17.11 -6.71
C GLY A 146 6.84 -17.52 -6.00
N ARG A 147 5.92 -18.12 -6.75
CA ARG A 147 4.73 -18.82 -6.23
C ARG A 147 5.08 -20.10 -5.44
N GLU A 148 6.00 -20.04 -4.48
CA GLU A 148 6.03 -21.04 -3.41
C GLU A 148 5.10 -20.54 -2.31
N SER A 149 3.80 -20.77 -2.48
CA SER A 149 2.85 -20.68 -1.39
C SER A 149 3.16 -21.81 -0.41
N ASP A 150 4.23 -21.64 0.35
CA ASP A 150 4.71 -22.65 1.28
C ASP A 150 3.61 -22.78 2.34
N VAL A 151 2.88 -23.90 2.28
CA VAL A 151 1.61 -24.06 2.99
C VAL A 151 1.84 -23.76 4.47
N LEU A 152 1.08 -22.80 5.00
CA LEU A 152 1.19 -22.38 6.39
C LEU A 152 0.75 -23.52 7.32
N THR A 153 1.67 -24.42 7.66
CA THR A 153 1.36 -25.58 8.50
C THR A 153 0.96 -25.12 9.90
N ARG A 154 0.21 -25.96 10.63
CA ARG A 154 -0.18 -25.70 12.03
C ARG A 154 1.03 -25.40 12.92
N ALA A 155 2.17 -26.06 12.68
CA ALA A 155 3.41 -25.83 13.42
C ALA A 155 4.00 -24.43 13.14
N ARG A 156 4.07 -24.00 11.88
CA ARG A 156 4.54 -22.66 11.50
C ARG A 156 3.62 -21.57 12.06
N LEU A 157 2.31 -21.77 11.94
CA LEU A 157 1.32 -20.85 12.51
C LEU A 157 1.47 -20.69 14.02
N ARG A 158 1.76 -21.78 14.74
CA ARG A 158 2.03 -21.72 16.18
C ARG A 158 3.31 -20.94 16.50
N LYS A 159 4.37 -21.11 15.71
CA LYS A 159 5.61 -20.33 15.87
C LYS A 159 5.37 -18.83 15.68
N ILE A 160 4.64 -18.44 14.63
CA ILE A 160 4.26 -17.03 14.38
C ILE A 160 3.50 -16.46 15.57
N GLN A 161 2.49 -17.17 16.07
CA GLN A 161 1.70 -16.71 17.22
C GLN A 161 2.54 -16.48 18.48
N LEU A 162 3.50 -17.38 18.75
CA LEU A 162 4.38 -17.28 19.91
C LEU A 162 5.44 -16.17 19.75
N ALA A 163 5.86 -15.89 18.51
CA ALA A 163 6.91 -14.91 18.21
C ALA A 163 6.38 -13.49 18.01
N TRP A 164 5.06 -13.33 17.84
CA TRP A 164 4.44 -12.03 17.68
C TRP A 164 4.64 -11.19 18.95
N PRO A 165 5.20 -9.98 18.85
CA PRO A 165 5.44 -9.15 20.02
C PRO A 165 4.12 -8.77 20.69
N GLN A 166 4.11 -8.75 22.01
CA GLN A 166 2.97 -8.31 22.81
C GLN A 166 3.34 -7.03 23.55
N ARG A 167 2.41 -6.07 23.61
CA ARG A 167 2.54 -4.85 24.41
C ARG A 167 1.25 -4.63 25.17
N GLN A 168 1.34 -4.52 26.50
CA GLN A 168 0.19 -4.32 27.39
C GLN A 168 -0.95 -5.33 27.16
N GLY A 169 -0.60 -6.61 26.94
CA GLY A 169 -1.58 -7.66 26.71
C GLY A 169 -2.14 -7.72 25.28
N LYS A 170 -1.81 -6.77 24.40
CA LYS A 170 -2.31 -6.69 23.01
C LYS A 170 -1.20 -6.99 21.99
N TYR A 171 -1.62 -7.34 20.78
CA TYR A 171 -0.75 -7.69 19.66
C TYR A 171 -0.75 -6.53 18.66
N PRO A 172 0.34 -5.73 18.58
CA PRO A 172 0.39 -4.59 17.70
C PRO A 172 0.69 -4.98 16.25
N LEU A 173 0.28 -4.11 15.33
CA LEU A 173 0.65 -4.13 13.93
C LEU A 173 0.86 -2.68 13.48
N THR A 174 2.12 -2.28 13.29
CA THR A 174 2.50 -0.89 13.10
C THR A 174 2.77 -0.58 11.62
N TYR A 175 2.13 0.45 11.08
CA TYR A 175 2.33 0.97 9.72
C TYR A 175 3.07 2.30 9.81
N HIS A 176 4.07 2.50 8.95
CA HIS A 176 4.67 3.81 8.71
C HIS A 176 4.04 4.38 7.45
N LEU A 177 3.01 5.21 7.63
CA LEU A 177 2.21 5.78 6.55
C LEU A 177 2.86 7.08 6.08
N PHE A 178 3.23 7.12 4.81
CA PHE A 178 3.61 8.35 4.11
C PHE A 178 2.39 8.93 3.41
N MET A 179 2.18 10.23 3.57
CA MET A 179 1.16 11.01 2.89
C MET A 179 1.84 12.09 2.05
N GLY A 180 1.55 12.12 0.77
CA GLY A 180 2.05 13.13 -0.16
C GLY A 180 0.90 13.87 -0.85
N VAL A 181 1.05 15.19 -1.00
CA VAL A 181 0.14 16.04 -1.78
C VAL A 181 0.98 16.86 -2.74
N ILE A 182 0.78 16.66 -4.04
CA ILE A 182 1.46 17.35 -5.12
C ILE A 182 0.50 18.35 -5.73
N GLU A 183 0.92 19.60 -5.85
CA GLU A 183 0.22 20.63 -6.61
C GLU A 183 0.79 20.66 -8.03
N ARG A 184 -0.11 20.61 -9.02
CA ARG A 184 0.27 20.72 -10.42
C ARG A 184 0.32 22.18 -10.83
N ASP A 185 1.50 22.61 -11.27
CA ASP A 185 1.72 23.94 -11.85
C ASP A 185 1.15 24.06 -13.28
#